data_AF-A0ABD3N2E7-F1
#
_entry.id   AF-A0ABD3N2E7-F1
#
_cell.length_a   1.000
_cell.length_b   1.000
_cell.length_c   1.000
_cell.angle_alpha   90.00
_cell.angle_beta   90.00
_cell.angle_gamma   90.00
#
_symmetry.space_group_name_H-M   'P 1'
#
loop_
_entity.id
_entity.type
_entity.pdbx_description
1 polymer ?
#
loop_
_entity_poly.entity_id
_entity_poly.type
_entity_poly.pdbx_seq_one_letter_code
_entity_poly.pdbx_strand_id
1 'polypeptide(L)'
;MEVWASRYGKQVQFLMVCVDTAGVAIQFGKMFGLKNVINCWIPSRGYMPVGYGQLGCSGFIVSDGQGCFVSRKTKAYLQYGDDAFSHVEELLRQNFAIQPWTEDRRHAKIKEDVLDPNWTLPSVGVSSMDHEHEECEKALSLLLRTHTVVSLREALEKLTEHFQHEECLMKSSGFGSPGESFSPYANHIKDHERILDIGYLELAKLTKAKEPHKSFLAMTCSDVRENGAAA
;
A
#
# COMPACT_ATOMS: atom_id res chain seq x y z
N MET A 1 4.07 12.14 -1.89
CA MET A 1 4.48 12.90 -0.69
C MET A 1 5.17 14.21 -1.07
N GLU A 2 6.35 14.20 -1.70
CA GLU A 2 7.11 15.40 -2.11
C GLU A 2 6.26 16.44 -2.88
N VAL A 3 5.55 16.01 -3.93
CA VAL A 3 4.68 16.87 -4.73
C VAL A 3 3.59 17.52 -3.87
N TRP A 4 2.95 16.73 -3.01
CA TRP A 4 1.90 17.22 -2.10
C TRP A 4 2.46 18.21 -1.06
N ALA A 5 3.60 17.89 -0.45
CA ALA A 5 4.30 18.74 0.53
C ALA A 5 4.71 20.11 -0.04
N SER A 6 5.09 20.16 -1.32
CA SER A 6 5.47 21.41 -2.00
C SER A 6 4.39 22.49 -1.95
N ARG A 7 3.12 22.09 -1.81
CA ARG A 7 1.95 22.98 -1.73
C ARG A 7 1.83 23.72 -0.41
N TYR A 8 2.70 23.51 0.57
CA TYR A 8 2.64 24.21 1.85
C TYR A 8 3.81 25.18 2.06
N GLY A 9 4.88 25.06 1.27
CA GLY A 9 6.05 25.91 1.36
C GLY A 9 6.62 25.94 2.79
N LYS A 10 6.79 27.14 3.35
CA LYS A 10 7.33 27.32 4.71
C LYS A 10 6.27 27.24 5.83
N GLN A 11 4.99 27.09 5.49
CA GLN A 11 3.90 27.03 6.48
C GLN A 11 3.92 25.72 7.28
N VAL A 12 4.39 24.64 6.66
CA VAL A 12 4.43 23.30 7.25
C VAL A 12 5.79 22.68 6.96
N GLN A 13 6.41 22.07 7.96
CA GLN A 13 7.62 21.28 7.78
C GLN A 13 7.25 19.81 7.74
N PHE A 14 7.62 19.13 6.66
CA PHE A 14 7.44 17.70 6.53
C PHE A 14 8.74 16.98 6.84
N LEU A 15 8.69 16.06 7.80
CA LEU A 15 9.81 15.22 8.17
C LEU A 15 9.52 13.80 7.72
N MET A 16 10.44 13.22 6.96
CA MET A 16 10.42 11.80 6.63
C MET A 16 11.56 11.14 7.40
N VAL A 17 11.20 10.28 8.35
CA VAL A 17 12.15 9.64 9.27
C VAL A 17 12.33 8.19 8.86
N CYS A 18 13.49 7.87 8.30
CA CYS A 18 13.89 6.49 8.05
C CYS A 18 14.21 5.78 9.38
N VAL A 19 13.60 4.63 9.60
CA VAL A 19 13.79 3.81 10.82
C VAL A 19 14.79 2.66 10.65
N ASP A 20 15.46 2.63 9.50
CA ASP A 20 16.49 1.64 9.17
C ASP A 20 17.89 2.29 9.32
N THR A 21 18.70 2.30 8.25
CA THR A 21 20.04 2.91 8.28
C THR A 21 20.09 4.29 7.61
N ALA A 22 21.09 5.09 7.99
CA ALA A 22 21.39 6.36 7.32
C ALA A 22 21.63 6.18 5.80
N GLY A 23 22.24 5.07 5.40
CA GLY A 23 22.48 4.74 3.99
C GLY A 23 21.18 4.62 3.20
N VAL A 24 20.19 3.89 3.75
CA VAL A 24 18.86 3.74 3.16
C VAL A 24 18.16 5.09 3.05
N ALA A 25 18.20 5.90 4.11
CA ALA A 25 17.62 7.25 4.10
C ALA A 25 18.23 8.11 2.96
N ILE A 26 19.56 8.14 2.84
CA ILE A 26 20.26 8.92 1.82
C ILE A 26 19.91 8.43 0.41
N GLN A 27 19.90 7.12 0.17
CA GLN A 27 19.53 6.55 -1.13
C GLN A 27 18.09 6.89 -1.51
N PHE A 28 17.15 6.75 -0.58
CA PHE A 28 15.75 7.11 -0.80
C PHE A 28 15.60 8.60 -1.13
N GLY A 29 16.30 9.47 -0.39
CA GLY A 29 16.30 10.91 -0.65
C GLY A 29 16.81 11.26 -2.06
N LYS A 30 17.84 10.56 -2.55
CA LYS A 30 18.36 10.71 -3.92
C LYS A 30 17.38 10.19 -4.96
N MET A 31 16.81 9.00 -4.74
CA MET A 31 15.89 8.34 -5.66
C MET A 31 14.63 9.19 -5.93
N PHE A 32 14.05 9.78 -4.88
CA PHE A 32 12.81 10.56 -4.99
C PHE A 32 13.04 12.08 -5.13
N GLY A 33 14.30 12.52 -5.19
CA GLY A 33 14.64 13.94 -5.40
C GLY A 33 14.01 14.88 -4.38
N LEU A 34 13.99 14.48 -3.10
CA LEU A 34 13.29 15.19 -2.03
C LEU A 34 13.86 16.61 -1.82
N LYS A 35 13.01 17.62 -1.89
CA LYS A 35 13.38 19.05 -1.73
C LYS A 35 12.49 19.78 -0.73
N ASN A 36 11.22 19.40 -0.67
CA ASN A 36 10.22 20.02 0.20
C ASN A 36 10.03 19.25 1.51
N VAL A 37 10.83 18.22 1.72
CA VAL A 37 10.77 17.31 2.85
C VAL A 37 12.15 17.20 3.47
N ILE A 38 12.20 17.31 4.79
CA ILE A 38 13.42 17.05 5.57
C ILE A 38 13.53 15.53 5.71
N ASN A 39 14.48 14.96 4.97
CA ASN A 39 14.81 13.56 5.06
C ASN A 39 15.79 13.33 6.21
N CYS A 40 15.42 12.48 7.16
CA CYS A 40 16.19 12.20 8.35
C CYS A 40 16.10 10.71 8.71
N TRP A 41 16.90 10.27 9.67
CA TRP A 41 16.94 8.88 10.12
C TRP A 41 17.11 8.83 11.64
N ILE A 42 16.67 7.72 12.24
CA ILE A 42 16.97 7.46 13.65
C ILE A 42 18.35 6.81 13.79
N PRO A 43 19.12 7.12 14.85
CA PRO A 43 20.44 6.51 15.06
C PRO A 43 20.39 5.00 15.31
N SER A 44 19.30 4.52 15.90
CA SER A 44 19.07 3.09 16.16
C SER A 44 17.59 2.83 16.46
N ARG A 45 17.17 1.56 16.43
CA ARG A 45 15.81 1.12 16.81
C ARG A 45 15.39 1.58 18.21
N GLY A 46 16.33 1.84 19.13
CA GLY A 46 16.02 2.36 20.47
C GLY A 46 15.42 3.77 20.48
N TYR A 47 15.62 4.54 19.41
CA TYR A 47 15.01 5.87 19.21
C TYR A 47 13.67 5.80 18.46
N MET A 48 13.21 4.59 18.11
CA MET A 48 11.95 4.42 17.43
C MET A 48 10.80 4.85 18.36
N PRO A 49 9.91 5.73 17.91
CA PRO A 49 8.85 6.23 18.78
C PRO A 49 7.80 5.13 19.01
N VAL A 50 7.74 4.59 20.22
CA VAL A 50 6.77 3.57 20.61
C VAL A 50 5.40 4.22 20.84
N GLY A 51 4.37 3.75 20.13
CA GLY A 51 2.99 4.26 20.28
C GLY A 51 2.66 5.52 19.47
N TYR A 52 3.57 5.96 18.61
CA TYR A 52 3.33 7.04 17.64
C TYR A 52 3.47 6.50 16.21
N GLY A 53 2.72 7.06 15.27
CA GLY A 53 2.67 6.59 13.88
C GLY A 53 4.05 6.53 13.23
N GLN A 54 4.38 5.40 12.61
CA GLN A 54 5.57 5.27 11.76
C GLN A 54 5.41 6.21 10.56
N LEU A 55 6.33 7.16 10.42
CA LEU A 55 6.35 8.12 9.32
C LEU A 55 6.66 7.40 8.02
N GLY A 56 5.60 7.16 7.25
CA GLY A 56 5.56 6.33 6.05
C GLY A 56 4.14 5.82 5.85
N CYS A 57 4.03 4.56 5.43
CA CYS A 57 2.78 3.86 5.11
C CYS A 57 1.72 3.86 6.22
N SER A 58 2.07 4.23 7.47
CA SER A 58 1.20 4.19 8.64
C SER A 58 0.59 5.54 9.06
N GLY A 59 0.77 6.59 8.26
CA GLY A 59 0.20 7.93 8.49
C GLY A 59 1.19 8.95 9.05
N PHE A 60 0.68 10.11 9.42
CA PHE A 60 1.46 11.26 9.89
C PHE A 60 1.27 11.49 11.40
N ILE A 61 2.30 12.08 12.00
CA ILE A 61 2.21 12.78 13.29
C ILE A 61 2.13 14.27 12.98
N VAL A 62 1.22 14.97 13.63
CA VAL A 62 1.01 16.41 13.43
C VAL A 62 1.16 17.11 14.77
N SER A 63 2.04 18.11 14.82
CA SER A 63 2.24 18.99 15.97
C SER A 63 2.31 20.44 15.53
N ASP A 64 2.11 21.35 16.47
CA ASP A 64 2.34 22.78 16.27
C ASP A 64 3.83 23.16 16.41
N GLY A 65 4.13 24.45 16.23
CA GLY A 65 5.49 24.99 16.38
C GLY A 65 6.05 24.99 17.81
N GLN A 66 5.23 24.67 18.82
CA GLN A 66 5.64 24.53 20.22
C GLN A 66 5.82 23.05 20.62
N GLY A 67 5.60 22.12 19.69
CA GLY A 67 5.68 20.68 19.94
C GLY A 67 4.42 20.08 20.56
N CYS A 68 3.30 20.80 20.60
CA CYS A 68 2.02 20.24 21.04
C CYS A 68 1.42 19.37 19.93
N PHE A 69 1.15 18.10 20.23
CA PHE A 69 0.58 17.17 19.27
C PHE A 69 -0.91 17.42 19.02
N VAL A 70 -1.27 17.61 17.75
CA VAL A 70 -2.64 17.65 17.24
C VAL A 70 -3.12 16.26 16.83
N SER A 71 -2.23 15.45 16.25
CA SER A 71 -2.53 14.05 15.94
C SER A 71 -1.29 13.19 16.12
N ARG A 72 -1.47 12.04 16.77
CA ARG A 72 -0.41 11.04 16.95
C ARG A 72 -0.39 10.00 15.84
N LYS A 73 -1.46 9.93 15.04
CA LYS A 73 -1.61 9.00 13.92
C LYS A 73 -2.76 9.45 13.01
N THR A 74 -2.45 9.93 11.81
CA THR A 74 -3.46 10.19 10.78
C THR A 74 -3.81 8.94 9.98
N LYS A 75 -4.67 9.08 8.96
CA LYS A 75 -5.00 7.99 8.04
C LYS A 75 -3.73 7.57 7.30
N ALA A 76 -3.53 6.27 7.18
CA ALA A 76 -2.42 5.64 6.48
C ALA A 76 -2.65 5.64 4.96
N TYR A 77 -1.69 6.12 4.16
CA TYR A 77 -1.82 6.16 2.69
C TYR A 77 -2.06 4.76 2.10
N LEU A 78 -1.38 3.73 2.60
CA LEU A 78 -1.57 2.38 2.05
C LEU A 78 -2.92 1.74 2.37
N GLN A 79 -3.66 2.28 3.34
CA GLN A 79 -5.00 1.81 3.69
C GLN A 79 -6.10 2.67 3.08
N TYR A 80 -5.86 3.97 2.92
CA TYR A 80 -6.89 4.95 2.56
C TYR A 80 -6.58 5.73 1.26
N GLY A 81 -5.47 5.46 0.60
CA GLY A 81 -5.03 6.18 -0.60
C GLY A 81 -4.96 7.70 -0.35
N ASP A 82 -5.45 8.47 -1.31
CA ASP A 82 -5.44 9.94 -1.27
C ASP A 82 -6.24 10.54 -0.10
N ASP A 83 -7.20 9.82 0.47
CA ASP A 83 -7.92 10.27 1.68
C ASP A 83 -6.98 10.44 2.88
N ALA A 84 -5.81 9.80 2.86
CA ALA A 84 -4.77 10.01 3.85
C ALA A 84 -4.24 11.46 3.82
N PHE A 85 -4.04 12.02 2.62
CA PHE A 85 -3.62 13.40 2.46
C PHE A 85 -4.74 14.34 2.86
N SER A 86 -5.96 14.12 2.35
CA SER A 86 -7.15 14.93 2.69
C SER A 86 -7.39 15.03 4.20
N HIS A 87 -7.16 13.93 4.94
CA HIS A 87 -7.25 13.97 6.41
C HIS A 87 -6.20 14.88 7.04
N VAL A 88 -4.96 14.91 6.54
CA VAL A 88 -3.94 15.85 7.03
C VAL A 88 -4.29 17.28 6.65
N GLU A 89 -4.77 17.54 5.41
CA GLU A 89 -5.18 18.88 4.99
C GLU A 89 -6.29 19.43 5.90
N GLU A 90 -7.25 18.58 6.27
CA GLU A 90 -8.33 18.95 7.18
C GLU A 90 -7.82 19.25 8.60
N LEU A 91 -6.89 18.45 9.13
CA LEU A 91 -6.26 18.74 10.42
C LEU A 91 -5.51 20.07 10.40
N LEU A 92 -4.76 20.36 9.33
CA LEU A 92 -4.05 21.62 9.17
C LEU A 92 -5.00 22.82 9.09
N ARG A 93 -6.11 22.66 8.36
CA ARG A 93 -7.15 23.69 8.22
C ARG A 93 -7.84 23.98 9.55
N GLN A 94 -8.29 22.95 10.26
CA GLN A 94 -9.06 23.08 11.49
C GLN A 94 -8.24 23.64 12.66
N ASN A 95 -6.98 23.21 12.79
CA ASN A 95 -6.17 23.51 13.96
C ASN A 95 -5.23 24.70 13.76
N PHE A 96 -4.86 25.02 12.52
CA PHE A 96 -3.85 26.04 12.22
C PHE A 96 -4.27 27.07 11.18
N ALA A 97 -5.48 26.95 10.61
CA ALA A 97 -5.93 27.78 9.48
C ALA A 97 -4.97 27.74 8.27
N ILE A 98 -4.18 26.68 8.14
CA ILE A 98 -3.24 26.47 7.03
C ILE A 98 -3.98 25.79 5.88
N GLN A 99 -3.74 26.26 4.66
CA GLN A 99 -4.24 25.64 3.43
C GLN A 99 -3.13 25.53 2.37
N PRO A 100 -3.22 24.55 1.46
CA PRO A 100 -2.27 24.42 0.38
C PRO A 100 -2.37 25.62 -0.58
N TRP A 101 -1.22 26.08 -1.08
CA TRP A 101 -1.13 27.07 -2.14
C TRP A 101 -1.82 26.52 -3.41
N THR A 102 -2.68 27.34 -4.01
CA THR A 102 -3.45 27.02 -5.23
C THR A 102 -2.78 27.49 -6.51
N GLU A 103 -1.58 28.10 -6.44
CA GLU A 103 -0.88 28.54 -7.65
C GLU A 103 -0.33 27.35 -8.44
N ASP A 104 -1.04 27.06 -9.52
CA ASP A 104 -0.78 26.08 -10.58
C ASP A 104 0.47 26.42 -11.44
N ARG A 105 1.54 26.92 -10.82
CA ARG A 105 2.75 27.33 -11.54
C ARG A 105 3.73 26.16 -11.66
N ARG A 106 3.58 25.43 -12.78
CA ARG A 106 4.54 24.47 -13.36
C ARG A 106 4.40 22.98 -12.99
N HIS A 107 3.18 22.46 -12.94
CA HIS A 107 3.01 21.02 -13.07
C HIS A 107 2.05 20.72 -14.21
N ALA A 108 2.56 20.91 -15.44
CA ALA A 108 2.13 20.03 -16.52
C ALA A 108 2.29 18.62 -15.97
N LYS A 109 1.16 17.98 -15.69
CA LYS A 109 1.03 16.59 -15.32
C LYS A 109 2.08 15.76 -16.07
N ILE A 110 3.14 15.34 -15.39
CA ILE A 110 3.58 13.97 -15.60
C ILE A 110 2.46 13.17 -14.94
N LYS A 111 1.37 12.98 -15.69
CA LYS A 111 0.48 11.86 -15.44
C LYS A 111 1.36 10.68 -15.78
N GLU A 112 2.08 10.18 -14.78
CA GLU A 112 2.52 8.80 -14.83
C GLU A 112 1.22 8.03 -15.07
N ASP A 113 1.07 7.52 -16.28
CA ASP A 113 -0.11 6.76 -16.64
C ASP A 113 0.04 5.42 -15.94
N VAL A 114 -0.43 5.38 -14.69
CA VAL A 114 -0.36 4.19 -13.81
C VAL A 114 -1.11 3.00 -14.43
N LEU A 115 -1.88 3.25 -15.51
CA LEU A 115 -2.58 2.25 -16.29
C LEU A 115 -1.97 2.06 -17.70
N ASP A 116 -0.75 2.54 -17.95
CA ASP A 116 -0.03 2.30 -19.20
C ASP A 116 0.31 0.81 -19.31
N PRO A 117 -0.28 0.07 -20.28
CA PRO A 117 -0.01 -1.35 -20.47
C PRO A 117 1.38 -1.63 -21.08
N ASN A 118 2.25 -0.63 -21.16
CA ASN A 118 3.65 -0.75 -21.57
C ASN A 118 4.63 -0.25 -20.48
N TRP A 119 4.13 0.02 -19.27
CA TRP A 119 4.99 0.36 -18.15
C TRP A 119 5.85 -0.84 -17.72
N THR A 120 7.11 -0.57 -17.38
CA THR A 120 8.09 -1.59 -16.97
C THR A 120 8.71 -1.22 -15.63
N LEU A 121 8.89 -2.20 -14.75
CA LEU A 121 9.62 -2.06 -13.49
C LEU A 121 11.10 -1.78 -13.76
N PRO A 122 11.71 -0.83 -13.01
CA PRO A 122 13.16 -0.72 -12.98
C PRO A 122 13.80 -2.00 -12.46
N SER A 123 14.94 -2.40 -13.06
CA SER A 123 15.74 -3.53 -12.56
C SER A 123 16.21 -3.28 -11.13
N VAL A 124 16.13 -4.32 -10.30
CA VAL A 124 16.63 -4.35 -8.92
C VAL A 124 18.02 -4.97 -8.81
N GLY A 125 18.64 -5.34 -9.93
CA GLY A 125 19.99 -5.89 -10.00
C GLY A 125 20.09 -7.37 -9.59
N VAL A 126 18.95 -8.07 -9.45
CA VAL A 126 18.88 -9.51 -9.17
C VAL A 126 18.16 -10.18 -10.32
N SER A 127 18.87 -10.99 -11.11
CA SER A 127 18.36 -11.51 -12.38
C SER A 127 17.08 -12.34 -12.27
N SER A 128 16.92 -13.13 -11.21
CA SER A 128 15.67 -13.88 -10.97
C SER A 128 14.51 -12.93 -10.66
N MET A 129 14.76 -11.88 -9.87
CA MET A 129 13.74 -10.91 -9.51
C MET A 129 13.31 -10.07 -10.71
N ASP A 130 14.27 -9.63 -11.52
CA ASP A 130 13.99 -8.89 -12.75
C ASP A 130 13.18 -9.73 -13.75
N HIS A 131 13.44 -11.05 -13.83
CA HIS A 131 12.64 -11.94 -14.65
C HIS A 131 11.20 -12.09 -14.12
N GLU A 132 11.02 -12.22 -12.81
CA GLU A 132 9.70 -12.27 -12.19
C GLU A 132 8.90 -10.98 -12.36
N HIS A 133 9.58 -9.82 -12.28
CA HIS A 133 8.99 -8.53 -12.61
C HIS A 133 8.48 -8.50 -14.05
N GLU A 134 9.27 -8.98 -15.02
CA GLU A 134 8.86 -9.05 -16.43
C GLU A 134 7.60 -9.92 -16.62
N GLU A 135 7.51 -11.05 -15.91
CA GLU A 135 6.33 -11.93 -15.97
C GLU A 135 5.10 -11.28 -15.31
N CYS A 136 5.27 -10.56 -14.20
CA CYS A 136 4.20 -9.78 -13.58
C CYS A 136 3.71 -8.65 -14.49
N GLU A 137 4.63 -7.92 -15.14
CA GLU A 137 4.33 -6.87 -16.11
C GLU A 137 3.49 -7.40 -17.27
N LYS A 138 3.87 -8.54 -17.85
CA LYS A 138 3.12 -9.19 -18.94
C LYS A 138 1.70 -9.54 -18.51
N ALA A 139 1.54 -10.14 -17.33
CA ALA A 139 0.23 -10.56 -16.82
C ALA A 139 -0.67 -9.36 -16.48
N LEU A 140 -0.12 -8.31 -15.85
CA LEU A 140 -0.84 -7.07 -15.57
C LEU A 140 -1.22 -6.32 -16.85
N SER A 141 -0.33 -6.28 -17.83
CA SER A 141 -0.59 -5.68 -19.15
C SER A 141 -1.70 -6.42 -19.89
N LEU A 142 -1.74 -7.74 -19.80
CA LEU A 142 -2.82 -8.56 -20.35
C LEU A 142 -4.15 -8.27 -19.65
N LEU A 143 -4.14 -8.15 -18.31
CA LEU A 143 -5.32 -7.78 -17.53
C LEU A 143 -5.85 -6.40 -17.93
N LEU A 144 -4.99 -5.39 -18.04
CA LEU A 144 -5.35 -4.03 -18.48
C LEU A 144 -5.90 -3.98 -19.91
N ARG A 145 -5.52 -4.94 -20.77
CA ARG A 145 -6.04 -5.00 -22.15
C ARG A 145 -7.37 -5.74 -22.23
N THR A 146 -7.55 -6.81 -21.48
CA THR A 146 -8.65 -7.76 -21.70
C THR A 146 -9.77 -7.67 -20.65
N HIS A 147 -9.46 -7.25 -19.43
CA HIS A 147 -10.41 -7.12 -18.32
C HIS A 147 -11.25 -8.39 -18.08
N THR A 148 -10.63 -9.57 -18.18
CA THR A 148 -11.33 -10.85 -17.99
C THR A 148 -11.00 -11.52 -16.67
N VAL A 149 -11.87 -12.44 -16.22
CA VAL A 149 -11.62 -13.30 -15.07
C VAL A 149 -10.36 -14.16 -15.27
N VAL A 150 -10.09 -14.58 -16.50
CA VAL A 150 -8.91 -15.41 -16.83
C VAL A 150 -7.63 -14.59 -16.66
N SER A 151 -7.58 -13.39 -17.27
CA SER A 151 -6.42 -12.50 -17.14
C SER A 151 -6.22 -12.00 -15.71
N LEU A 152 -7.29 -11.80 -14.93
CA LEU A 152 -7.16 -11.43 -13.51
C LEU A 152 -6.56 -12.58 -12.70
N ARG A 153 -6.99 -13.82 -12.96
CA ARG A 153 -6.43 -15.00 -12.31
C ARG A 153 -4.95 -15.17 -12.62
N GLU A 154 -4.58 -15.05 -13.89
CA GLU A 154 -3.18 -15.14 -14.34
C GLU A 154 -2.29 -14.07 -13.69
N ALA A 155 -2.77 -12.82 -13.61
CA ALA A 155 -2.06 -11.75 -12.91
C ALA A 155 -1.87 -12.05 -11.40
N LEU A 156 -2.89 -12.60 -10.73
CA LEU A 156 -2.79 -12.94 -9.31
C LEU A 156 -1.89 -14.15 -9.06
N GLU A 157 -1.87 -15.14 -9.95
CA GLU A 157 -0.93 -16.26 -9.88
C GLU A 157 0.50 -15.75 -9.97
N LYS A 158 0.81 -14.88 -10.94
CA LYS A 158 2.17 -14.32 -11.10
C LYS A 158 2.60 -13.43 -9.94
N LEU A 159 1.73 -12.55 -9.45
CA LEU A 159 2.02 -11.75 -8.27
C LEU A 159 2.25 -12.62 -7.03
N THR A 160 1.46 -13.69 -6.84
CA THR A 160 1.61 -14.59 -5.69
C THR A 160 2.93 -15.35 -5.74
N GLU A 161 3.31 -15.90 -6.90
CA GLU A 161 4.59 -16.59 -7.10
C GLU A 161 5.78 -15.66 -6.79
N HIS A 162 5.74 -14.44 -7.35
CA HIS A 162 6.77 -13.43 -7.15
C HIS A 162 6.89 -13.00 -5.68
N PHE A 163 5.77 -12.62 -5.04
CA PHE A 163 5.76 -12.18 -3.64
C PHE A 163 6.31 -13.24 -2.70
N GLN A 164 5.94 -14.51 -2.88
CA GLN A 164 6.46 -15.61 -2.07
C GLN A 164 7.97 -15.77 -2.21
N HIS A 165 8.49 -15.66 -3.44
CA HIS A 165 9.93 -15.79 -3.67
C HIS A 165 10.69 -14.57 -3.13
N GLU A 166 10.22 -13.35 -3.37
CA GLU A 166 10.83 -12.12 -2.85
C GLU A 166 10.89 -12.14 -1.32
N GLU A 167 9.80 -12.51 -0.65
CA GLU A 167 9.75 -12.60 0.81
C GLU A 167 10.74 -13.65 1.36
N CYS A 168 10.89 -14.78 0.68
CA CYS A 168 11.89 -15.80 1.03
C CYS A 168 13.32 -15.25 0.86
N LEU A 169 13.58 -14.52 -0.23
CA LEU A 169 14.87 -13.91 -0.51
C LEU A 169 15.22 -12.83 0.51
N MET A 170 14.27 -11.93 0.82
CA MET A 170 14.43 -10.89 1.85
C MET A 170 14.72 -11.51 3.21
N LYS A 171 13.98 -12.56 3.59
CA LYS A 171 14.16 -13.26 4.86
C LYS A 171 15.54 -13.91 4.97
N SER A 172 15.93 -14.67 3.93
CA SER A 172 17.22 -15.35 3.91
C SER A 172 18.40 -14.39 3.85
N SER A 173 18.22 -13.21 3.27
CA SER A 173 19.23 -12.14 3.20
C SER A 173 19.28 -11.26 4.45
N GLY A 174 18.39 -11.48 5.43
CA GLY A 174 18.31 -10.65 6.65
C GLY A 174 17.79 -9.23 6.40
N PHE A 175 17.14 -8.97 5.26
CA PHE A 175 16.64 -7.65 4.90
C PHE A 175 15.60 -7.17 5.91
N GLY A 176 15.71 -5.92 6.35
CA GLY A 176 14.67 -5.27 7.14
C GLY A 176 14.36 -5.97 8.46
N SER A 177 15.33 -6.67 9.07
CA SER A 177 15.18 -7.39 10.36
C SER A 177 13.99 -8.38 10.39
N PRO A 178 14.10 -9.51 9.68
CA PRO A 178 13.04 -10.52 9.65
C PRO A 178 12.89 -11.14 11.04
N GLY A 179 11.73 -10.94 11.68
CA GLY A 179 11.43 -11.44 13.03
C GLY A 179 10.88 -10.37 13.96
N GLU A 180 11.07 -9.09 13.65
CA GLU A 180 10.45 -7.99 14.39
C GLU A 180 9.09 -7.64 13.78
N SER A 181 8.05 -7.50 14.62
CA SER A 181 6.68 -7.16 14.17
C SER A 181 6.57 -5.77 13.55
N PHE A 182 7.56 -4.91 13.77
CA PHE A 182 7.67 -3.58 13.20
C PHE A 182 9.03 -3.46 12.50
N SER A 183 9.02 -3.72 11.20
CA SER A 183 10.24 -3.76 10.42
C SER A 183 9.95 -3.51 8.93
N PRO A 184 10.93 -3.05 8.14
CA PRO A 184 10.75 -2.93 6.69
C PRO A 184 10.24 -4.23 6.06
N TYR A 185 10.76 -5.39 6.50
CA TYR A 185 10.29 -6.70 6.05
C TYR A 185 8.82 -6.97 6.40
N ALA A 186 8.44 -6.75 7.67
CA ALA A 186 7.07 -7.01 8.11
C ALA A 186 6.05 -6.08 7.44
N ASN A 187 6.45 -4.84 7.11
CA ASN A 187 5.59 -3.92 6.37
C ASN A 187 5.49 -4.31 4.89
N HIS A 188 6.58 -4.77 4.28
CA HIS A 188 6.61 -5.25 2.89
C HIS A 188 5.66 -6.42 2.66
N ILE A 189 5.69 -7.44 3.55
CA ILE A 189 4.76 -8.58 3.50
C ILE A 189 3.30 -8.09 3.55
N LYS A 190 2.98 -7.16 4.45
CA LYS A 190 1.62 -6.63 4.57
C LYS A 190 1.15 -5.89 3.32
N ASP A 191 2.08 -5.37 2.52
CA ASP A 191 1.75 -4.71 1.27
C ASP A 191 1.43 -5.74 0.18
N HIS A 192 2.20 -6.84 0.11
CA HIS A 192 1.86 -7.99 -0.72
C HIS A 192 0.49 -8.59 -0.38
N GLU A 193 0.25 -8.87 0.91
CA GLU A 193 -1.03 -9.39 1.41
C GLU A 193 -2.19 -8.49 0.96
N ARG A 194 -2.05 -7.17 1.11
CA ARG A 194 -3.09 -6.21 0.72
C ARG A 194 -3.36 -6.22 -0.78
N ILE A 195 -2.32 -6.27 -1.61
CA ILE A 195 -2.45 -6.31 -3.07
C ILE A 195 -3.22 -7.58 -3.48
N LEU A 196 -2.81 -8.73 -2.94
CA LEU A 196 -3.47 -10.01 -3.22
C LEU A 196 -4.92 -10.02 -2.72
N ASP A 197 -5.19 -9.49 -1.51
CA ASP A 197 -6.54 -9.40 -0.95
C ASP A 197 -7.48 -8.62 -1.88
N ILE A 198 -7.05 -7.46 -2.39
CA ILE A 198 -7.84 -6.66 -3.33
C ILE A 198 -8.17 -7.49 -4.58
N GLY A 199 -7.17 -8.16 -5.14
CA GLY A 199 -7.32 -8.96 -6.35
C GLY A 199 -8.24 -10.16 -6.17
N TYR A 200 -8.05 -10.95 -5.10
CA TYR A 200 -8.87 -12.13 -4.83
C TYR A 200 -10.30 -11.76 -4.43
N LEU A 201 -10.51 -10.64 -3.72
CA LEU A 201 -11.85 -10.10 -3.48
C LEU A 201 -12.57 -9.79 -4.79
N GLU A 202 -11.89 -9.17 -5.75
CA GLU A 202 -12.47 -8.85 -7.05
C GLU A 202 -12.74 -10.11 -7.88
N LEU A 203 -11.80 -11.06 -7.89
CA LEU A 203 -11.97 -12.35 -8.56
C LEU A 203 -13.19 -13.11 -8.03
N ALA A 204 -13.41 -13.08 -6.71
CA ALA A 204 -14.58 -13.70 -6.09
C ALA A 204 -15.90 -13.05 -6.52
N LYS A 205 -15.95 -11.72 -6.63
CA LYS A 205 -17.14 -10.99 -7.12
C LYS A 205 -17.46 -11.36 -8.56
N LEU A 206 -16.46 -11.31 -9.44
CA LEU A 206 -16.63 -11.59 -10.87
C LEU A 206 -17.01 -13.06 -11.13
N THR A 207 -16.52 -13.98 -10.31
CA THR A 207 -16.88 -15.40 -10.40
C THR A 207 -18.34 -15.63 -9.97
N LYS A 208 -18.78 -14.98 -8.87
CA LYS A 208 -20.18 -15.06 -8.40
C LYS A 208 -21.17 -14.41 -9.37
N ALA A 209 -20.80 -13.33 -10.03
CA ALA A 209 -21.65 -12.64 -11.01
C ALA A 209 -21.88 -13.43 -12.30
N LYS A 210 -21.05 -14.44 -12.60
CA LYS A 210 -21.19 -15.32 -13.76
C LYS A 210 -22.05 -16.57 -13.51
N GLU A 211 -22.40 -16.87 -12.26
CA GLU A 211 -23.39 -17.91 -11.97
C GLU A 211 -24.79 -17.35 -12.27
N PRO A 212 -25.52 -17.84 -13.29
CA PRO A 212 -26.92 -17.47 -13.44
C PRO A 212 -27.66 -17.94 -12.19
N HIS A 213 -28.49 -17.06 -11.65
CA HIS A 213 -29.35 -17.28 -10.50
C HIS A 213 -30.19 -18.55 -10.70
N LYS A 214 -29.65 -19.73 -10.35
CA LYS A 214 -30.46 -20.92 -10.13
C LYS A 214 -31.20 -20.66 -8.83
N SER A 215 -32.42 -20.17 -8.99
CA SER A 215 -33.50 -20.36 -8.03
C SER A 215 -33.34 -21.74 -7.37
N PHE A 216 -32.94 -21.75 -6.11
CA PHE A 216 -33.11 -22.91 -5.25
C PHE A 216 -33.93 -22.49 -4.04
N LEU A 217 -35.18 -22.12 -4.31
CA LEU A 217 -36.26 -22.40 -3.37
C LEU A 217 -36.61 -23.89 -3.51
N ALA A 218 -36.87 -24.51 -2.36
CA ALA A 218 -37.35 -25.88 -2.13
C ALA A 218 -36.30 -27.00 -2.14
N MET A 219 -35.76 -27.33 -0.96
CA MET A 219 -36.15 -28.57 -0.26
C MET A 219 -35.56 -28.56 1.18
N THR A 220 -36.35 -28.09 2.14
CA THR A 220 -36.18 -28.47 3.55
C THR A 220 -36.90 -29.80 3.74
N CYS A 221 -36.17 -30.92 3.76
CA CYS A 221 -36.68 -32.15 4.34
C CYS A 221 -36.52 -32.08 5.85
N SER A 222 -37.49 -31.46 6.50
CA SER A 222 -37.83 -31.69 7.89
C SER A 222 -39.24 -32.25 7.89
N ASP A 223 -39.42 -33.51 7.54
CA ASP A 223 -40.64 -34.28 7.80
C ASP A 223 -40.43 -35.76 7.43
N VAL A 224 -39.92 -36.55 8.38
CA VAL A 224 -40.45 -37.90 8.59
C VAL A 224 -40.75 -38.00 10.08
N ARG A 225 -42.04 -37.84 10.38
CA ARG A 225 -42.63 -38.14 11.68
C ARG A 225 -42.53 -39.63 11.96
N GLU A 226 -42.30 -39.92 13.23
CA GLU A 226 -42.64 -41.16 13.91
C GLU A 226 -44.08 -41.58 13.54
N ASN A 227 -44.24 -42.86 13.17
CA ASN A 227 -45.49 -43.58 13.35
C ASN A 227 -45.16 -44.86 14.10
N GLY A 228 -45.64 -44.95 15.34
CA GLY A 228 -45.54 -46.15 16.16
C GLY A 228 -46.62 -47.19 15.83
N ALA A 229 -46.38 -48.37 16.42
CA ALA A 229 -47.28 -49.48 16.72
C ALA A 229 -47.71 -50.42 15.57
N ALA A 230 -47.20 -51.66 15.59
CA ALA A 230 -47.93 -52.83 16.12
C ALA A 230 -47.34 -54.16 15.59
N ALA A 231 -46.77 -54.97 16.48
CA ALA A 231 -46.93 -56.43 16.62
C ALA A 231 -46.12 -56.92 17.82
#